data_AF-X7YNY1-F1
#
_entry.id   AF-X7YNY1-F1
#
_cell.length_a   1.000
_cell.length_b   1.000
_cell.length_c   1.000
_cell.angle_alpha   90.00
_cell.angle_beta   90.00
_cell.angle_gamma   90.00
#
_symmetry.space_group_name_H-M   'P 1'
#
loop_
_entity.id
_entity.type
_entity.pdbx_description
1 polymer ?
#
loop_
_entity_poly.entity_id
_entity_poly.type
_entity_poly.pdbx_seq_one_letter_code
_entity_poly.pdbx_strand_id
1 'polypeptide(L)'
;MRDRRGGVPLFPSYALRRYAKAIGALAPLEFLLITAALAEGWAVSVPDHEGRHGMWGAPYQPGYCILDGVRAALRSERTALSPSAPVALWGYSGGGLATAWAAEVCADYAPELDIVGAVLGSPVGDLAHTFRRLNGGLLAGLPALVIAALAHVYPDLDRVIKKHTNEAGRTLLRQLEEMTTVGAVIRMAGKNVNQYLDRPLEEILEMPKSNTFSTTSNWAPRCRHRRS
;
A
#
# COMPACT_ATOMS: atom_id res chain seq x y z
N MET A 1 -8.79 -15.54 -11.19
CA MET A 1 -7.55 -15.10 -11.84
C MET A 1 -6.39 -15.53 -10.95
N ARG A 2 -5.70 -16.62 -11.31
CA ARG A 2 -4.33 -16.85 -10.83
C ARG A 2 -3.45 -15.87 -11.61
N ASP A 3 -2.55 -15.15 -10.95
CA ASP A 3 -1.44 -14.54 -11.67
C ASP A 3 -0.68 -15.68 -12.40
N ARG A 4 -0.15 -15.39 -13.58
CA ARG A 4 0.63 -16.33 -14.41
C ARG A 4 1.86 -16.91 -13.69
N ARG A 5 2.14 -16.48 -12.46
CA ARG A 5 3.25 -16.90 -11.59
C ARG A 5 2.85 -17.69 -10.34
N GLY A 6 1.59 -18.10 -10.20
CA GLY A 6 1.19 -19.05 -9.13
C GLY A 6 1.00 -18.47 -7.73
N GLY A 7 1.35 -17.20 -7.49
CA GLY A 7 0.99 -16.46 -6.28
C GLY A 7 -0.53 -16.18 -6.19
N VAL A 8 -1.08 -16.22 -4.98
CA VAL A 8 -2.48 -15.81 -4.73
C VAL A 8 -2.51 -14.29 -4.64
N PRO A 9 -3.28 -13.59 -5.51
CA PRO A 9 -3.41 -12.14 -5.40
C PRO A 9 -4.03 -11.77 -4.04
N LEU A 10 -3.35 -10.95 -3.25
CA LEU A 10 -3.79 -10.52 -1.91
C LEU A 10 -4.79 -9.36 -1.95
N PHE A 11 -5.24 -8.98 -3.14
CA PHE A 11 -6.22 -7.93 -3.35
C PHE A 11 -7.44 -8.16 -2.45
N PRO A 12 -7.90 -7.14 -1.70
CA PRO A 12 -9.12 -7.21 -0.92
C PRO A 12 -10.29 -7.84 -1.68
N SER A 13 -10.46 -7.49 -2.95
CA SER A 13 -11.53 -8.01 -3.82
C SER A 13 -11.48 -9.53 -4.01
N TYR A 14 -10.31 -10.16 -3.97
CA TYR A 14 -10.17 -11.62 -4.02
C TYR A 14 -10.30 -12.23 -2.62
N ALA A 15 -9.63 -11.64 -1.62
CA ALA A 15 -9.57 -12.16 -0.26
C ALA A 15 -10.93 -12.21 0.43
N LEU A 16 -11.83 -11.29 0.10
CA LEU A 16 -13.18 -11.22 0.67
C LEU A 16 -14.20 -12.13 -0.03
N ARG A 17 -13.82 -12.87 -1.09
CA ARG A 17 -14.75 -13.77 -1.78
C ARG A 17 -15.06 -15.00 -0.93
N ARG A 18 -16.31 -15.45 -0.99
CA ARG A 18 -16.71 -16.75 -0.42
C ARG A 18 -15.83 -17.87 -0.99
N TYR A 19 -15.26 -18.69 -0.11
CA TYR A 19 -14.33 -19.79 -0.44
C TYR A 19 -12.99 -19.35 -1.06
N ALA A 20 -12.59 -18.08 -0.90
CA ALA A 20 -11.25 -17.64 -1.32
C ALA A 20 -10.16 -18.42 -0.58
N LYS A 21 -9.15 -18.89 -1.33
CA LYS A 21 -7.95 -19.52 -0.75
C LYS A 21 -6.88 -18.46 -0.47
N ALA A 22 -7.23 -17.44 0.29
CA ALA A 22 -6.39 -16.29 0.60
C ALA A 22 -5.70 -16.42 1.98
N ILE A 23 -5.03 -17.56 2.21
CA ILE A 23 -4.37 -17.86 3.49
C ILE A 23 -3.24 -16.85 3.72
N GLY A 24 -3.30 -16.10 4.83
CA GLY A 24 -2.32 -15.07 5.17
C GLY A 24 -2.62 -13.67 4.61
N ALA A 25 -3.79 -13.46 3.99
CA ALA A 25 -4.32 -12.12 3.71
C ALA A 25 -4.87 -11.46 4.97
N LEU A 26 -4.73 -10.13 5.08
CA LEU A 26 -5.19 -9.38 6.25
C LEU A 26 -6.61 -8.79 6.09
N ALA A 27 -7.10 -8.62 4.86
CA ALA A 27 -8.44 -8.08 4.62
C ALA A 27 -9.57 -8.82 5.39
N PRO A 28 -9.55 -10.16 5.55
CA PRO A 28 -10.54 -10.85 6.38
C PRO A 28 -10.55 -10.47 7.86
N LEU A 29 -9.46 -9.91 8.41
CA LEU A 29 -9.45 -9.42 9.80
C LEU A 29 -10.38 -8.22 9.99
N GLU A 30 -10.65 -7.47 8.92
CA GLU A 30 -11.58 -6.35 8.95
C GLU A 30 -13.04 -6.77 8.87
N PHE A 31 -13.36 -8.07 8.72
CA PHE A 31 -14.76 -8.52 8.62
C PHE A 31 -15.62 -8.08 9.82
N LEU A 32 -15.05 -8.01 11.02
CA LEU A 32 -15.78 -7.52 12.19
C LEU A 32 -16.19 -6.05 12.04
N LEU A 33 -15.27 -5.19 11.57
CA LEU A 33 -15.54 -3.77 11.31
C LEU A 33 -16.50 -3.58 10.14
N ILE A 34 -16.31 -4.34 9.05
CA ILE A 34 -17.20 -4.33 7.88
C ILE A 34 -18.62 -4.74 8.30
N THR A 35 -18.76 -5.82 9.09
CA THR A 35 -20.07 -6.30 9.56
C THR A 35 -20.73 -5.29 10.50
N ALA A 36 -19.96 -4.65 11.39
CA ALA A 36 -20.48 -3.59 12.26
C ALA A 36 -21.00 -2.39 11.45
N ALA A 37 -20.24 -1.91 10.46
CA ALA A 37 -20.68 -0.81 9.60
C ALA A 37 -21.95 -1.18 8.79
N LEU A 38 -22.01 -2.40 8.26
CA LEU A 38 -23.21 -2.91 7.58
C LEU A 38 -24.41 -3.02 8.52
N ALA A 39 -24.20 -3.39 9.80
CA ALA A 39 -25.26 -3.49 10.80
C ALA A 39 -25.84 -2.11 11.18
N GLU A 40 -25.05 -1.04 11.08
CA GLU A 40 -25.49 0.36 11.20
C GLU A 40 -26.23 0.88 9.93
N GLY A 41 -26.41 0.03 8.92
CA GLY A 41 -27.07 0.37 7.66
C GLY A 41 -26.18 1.15 6.69
N TRP A 42 -24.87 1.17 6.91
CA TRP A 42 -23.94 1.87 6.02
C TRP A 42 -23.57 1.02 4.82
N ALA A 43 -23.29 1.66 3.68
CA ALA A 43 -22.63 1.00 2.57
C ALA A 43 -21.11 0.96 2.79
N VAL A 44 -20.49 -0.18 2.51
CA VAL A 44 -19.04 -0.37 2.68
C VAL A 44 -18.39 -0.64 1.32
N SER A 45 -17.42 0.19 0.95
CA SER A 45 -16.57 0.00 -0.23
C SER A 45 -15.16 -0.39 0.22
N VAL A 46 -14.65 -1.53 -0.26
CA VAL A 46 -13.30 -2.02 0.04
C VAL A 46 -12.51 -2.13 -1.27
N PRO A 47 -11.90 -1.04 -1.75
CA PRO A 47 -11.19 -1.02 -3.03
C PRO A 47 -9.83 -1.72 -2.93
N ASP A 48 -9.39 -2.29 -4.06
CA ASP A 48 -8.01 -2.75 -4.23
C ASP A 48 -7.08 -1.53 -4.37
N HIS A 49 -6.80 -0.87 -3.24
CA HIS A 49 -6.10 0.41 -3.19
C HIS A 49 -4.69 0.37 -3.80
N GLU A 50 -4.01 -0.78 -3.75
CA GLU A 50 -2.72 -0.98 -4.41
C GLU A 50 -2.79 -1.02 -5.96
N GLY A 51 -4.01 -1.01 -6.50
CA GLY A 51 -4.28 -1.10 -7.93
C GLY A 51 -3.89 -2.44 -8.55
N ARG A 52 -4.13 -2.58 -9.85
CA ARG A 52 -3.86 -3.78 -10.67
C ARG A 52 -2.40 -4.26 -10.67
N HIS A 53 -1.47 -3.46 -10.15
CA HIS A 53 -0.05 -3.76 -10.10
C HIS A 53 0.48 -4.06 -8.69
N GLY A 54 -0.36 -4.02 -7.64
CA GLY A 54 0.08 -4.33 -6.27
C GLY A 54 1.11 -3.32 -5.74
N MET A 55 0.85 -2.02 -5.96
CA MET A 55 1.78 -0.92 -5.67
C MET A 55 1.81 -0.56 -4.18
N TRP A 56 2.11 -1.54 -3.34
CA TRP A 56 2.12 -1.36 -1.89
C TRP A 56 3.18 -0.34 -1.44
N GLY A 57 2.77 0.62 -0.62
CA GLY A 57 3.61 1.72 -0.15
C GLY A 57 3.86 2.84 -1.18
N ALA A 58 3.24 2.78 -2.37
CA ALA A 58 3.31 3.88 -3.34
C ALA A 58 2.63 5.14 -2.78
N PRO A 59 3.19 6.33 -3.05
CA PRO A 59 2.53 7.59 -2.76
C PRO A 59 1.31 7.77 -3.68
N TYR A 60 0.34 8.61 -3.28
CA TYR A 60 -0.78 9.11 -4.09
C TYR A 60 -1.76 8.08 -4.66
N GLN A 61 -1.28 7.08 -5.40
CA GLN A 61 -2.09 6.12 -6.12
C GLN A 61 -3.06 5.35 -5.22
N PRO A 62 -2.70 4.92 -4.00
CA PRO A 62 -3.68 4.35 -3.08
C PRO A 62 -4.84 5.30 -2.79
N GLY A 63 -4.55 6.61 -2.66
CA GLY A 63 -5.56 7.64 -2.50
C GLY A 63 -6.50 7.74 -3.70
N TYR A 64 -5.95 7.80 -4.91
CA TYR A 64 -6.77 7.83 -6.14
C TYR A 64 -7.65 6.58 -6.27
N CYS A 65 -7.10 5.39 -6.03
CA CYS A 65 -7.88 4.15 -6.11
C CYS A 65 -8.98 4.08 -5.03
N ILE A 66 -8.74 4.61 -3.84
CA ILE A 66 -9.77 4.72 -2.81
C ILE A 66 -10.90 5.66 -3.24
N LEU A 67 -10.55 6.88 -3.67
CA LEU A 67 -11.55 7.90 -4.05
C LEU A 67 -12.34 7.48 -5.30
N ASP A 68 -11.69 6.86 -6.29
CA ASP A 68 -12.39 6.28 -7.44
C ASP A 68 -13.25 5.08 -7.06
N GLY A 69 -12.84 4.29 -6.06
CA GLY A 69 -13.67 3.24 -5.48
C GLY A 69 -14.93 3.79 -4.81
N VAL A 70 -14.84 4.94 -4.14
CA VAL A 70 -16.01 5.64 -3.58
C VAL A 70 -16.91 6.16 -4.71
N ARG A 71 -16.35 6.83 -5.72
CA ARG A 71 -17.11 7.28 -6.91
C ARG A 71 -17.85 6.13 -7.58
N ALA A 72 -17.18 4.99 -7.76
CA ALA A 72 -17.78 3.80 -8.34
C ALA A 72 -18.94 3.28 -7.48
N ALA A 73 -18.81 3.29 -6.15
CA ALA A 73 -19.87 2.89 -5.25
C ALA A 73 -21.08 3.84 -5.30
N LEU A 74 -20.84 5.16 -5.33
CA LEU A 74 -21.90 6.18 -5.41
C LEU A 74 -22.63 6.18 -6.76
N ARG A 75 -21.92 5.88 -7.86
CA ARG A 75 -22.50 5.83 -9.22
C ARG A 75 -23.13 4.48 -9.56
N SER A 76 -22.96 3.47 -8.74
CA SER A 76 -23.49 2.13 -9.00
C SER A 76 -24.97 2.06 -8.66
N GLU A 77 -25.81 1.73 -9.65
CA GLU A 77 -27.25 1.51 -9.45
C GLU A 77 -27.55 0.42 -8.39
N ARG A 78 -26.61 -0.48 -8.14
CA ARG A 78 -26.75 -1.56 -7.15
C ARG A 78 -26.69 -1.12 -5.69
N THR A 79 -26.16 0.07 -5.41
CA THR A 79 -25.96 0.54 -4.03
C THR A 79 -27.08 1.48 -3.56
N ALA A 80 -27.86 2.03 -4.50
CA ALA A 80 -28.92 3.01 -4.24
C ALA A 80 -28.46 4.20 -3.37
N LEU A 81 -27.17 4.56 -3.43
CA LEU A 81 -26.60 5.67 -2.67
C LEU A 81 -26.90 7.01 -3.33
N SER A 82 -27.10 8.05 -2.52
CA SER A 82 -27.13 9.42 -3.01
C SER A 82 -25.73 9.83 -3.50
N PRO A 83 -25.60 10.56 -4.63
CA PRO A 83 -24.33 11.16 -5.03
C PRO A 83 -23.74 12.12 -3.98
N SER A 84 -24.57 12.64 -3.07
CA SER A 84 -24.20 13.53 -1.97
C SER A 84 -24.13 12.81 -0.61
N ALA A 85 -24.06 11.48 -0.59
CA ALA A 85 -23.97 10.74 0.66
C ALA A 85 -22.66 11.08 1.39
N PRO A 86 -22.68 11.30 2.72
CA PRO A 86 -21.47 11.54 3.49
C PRO A 86 -20.58 10.29 3.47
N VAL A 87 -19.29 10.50 3.33
CA VAL A 87 -18.29 9.44 3.20
C VAL A 87 -17.29 9.54 4.35
N ALA A 88 -17.13 8.43 5.07
CA ALA A 88 -16.05 8.27 6.05
C ALA A 88 -15.01 7.27 5.52
N LEU A 89 -13.74 7.52 5.82
CA LEU A 89 -12.63 6.65 5.45
C LEU A 89 -12.00 6.03 6.71
N TRP A 90 -11.57 4.77 6.65
CA TRP A 90 -10.76 4.18 7.72
C TRP A 90 -9.69 3.25 7.16
N GLY A 91 -8.62 3.04 7.94
CA GLY A 91 -7.60 2.04 7.63
C GLY A 91 -6.58 1.90 8.76
N TYR A 92 -6.00 0.71 8.90
CA TYR A 92 -4.94 0.42 9.88
C TYR A 92 -3.66 -0.05 9.18
N SER A 93 -2.49 0.32 9.73
CA SER A 93 -1.17 -0.06 9.19
C SER A 93 -1.01 0.38 7.72
N GLY A 94 -0.79 -0.54 6.78
CA GLY A 94 -0.75 -0.23 5.34
C GLY A 94 -2.05 0.39 4.82
N GLY A 95 -3.20 -0.02 5.35
CA GLY A 95 -4.49 0.61 5.06
C GLY A 95 -4.55 2.04 5.60
N GLY A 96 -3.95 2.31 6.76
CA GLY A 96 -3.85 3.66 7.33
C GLY A 96 -3.01 4.61 6.47
N LEU A 97 -1.93 4.10 5.86
CA LEU A 97 -1.16 4.85 4.86
C LEU A 97 -1.99 5.14 3.60
N ALA A 98 -2.76 4.17 3.11
CA ALA A 98 -3.64 4.37 1.96
C ALA A 98 -4.74 5.40 2.26
N THR A 99 -5.37 5.32 3.44
CA THR A 99 -6.34 6.31 3.93
C THR A 99 -5.72 7.70 4.06
N ALA A 100 -4.46 7.80 4.48
CA ALA A 100 -3.74 9.08 4.55
C ALA A 100 -3.60 9.72 3.17
N TRP A 101 -3.20 8.94 2.17
CA TRP A 101 -3.12 9.44 0.80
C TRP A 101 -4.48 9.82 0.23
N ALA A 102 -5.55 9.08 0.55
CA ALA A 102 -6.90 9.45 0.14
C ALA A 102 -7.31 10.80 0.72
N ALA A 103 -7.07 11.02 2.02
CA ALA A 103 -7.37 12.29 2.68
C ALA A 103 -6.53 13.44 2.09
N GLU A 104 -5.23 13.22 1.87
CA GLU A 104 -4.30 14.22 1.34
C GLU A 104 -4.69 14.70 -0.06
N VAL A 105 -5.06 13.79 -0.96
CA VAL A 105 -5.35 14.14 -2.36
C VAL A 105 -6.80 14.54 -2.61
N CYS A 106 -7.70 14.37 -1.64
CA CYS A 106 -9.14 14.50 -1.85
C CYS A 106 -9.53 15.89 -2.37
N ALA A 107 -9.01 16.95 -1.75
CA ALA A 107 -9.38 18.33 -2.08
C ALA A 107 -9.09 18.69 -3.55
N ASP A 108 -8.00 18.15 -4.11
CA ASP A 108 -7.61 18.43 -5.50
C ASP A 108 -8.18 17.41 -6.49
N TYR A 109 -8.23 16.13 -6.10
CA TYR A 109 -8.56 15.03 -7.02
C TYR A 109 -10.05 14.68 -7.04
N ALA A 110 -10.73 14.78 -5.90
CA ALA A 110 -12.14 14.43 -5.75
C ALA A 110 -12.90 15.42 -4.85
N PRO A 111 -12.86 16.74 -5.18
CA PRO A 111 -13.51 17.78 -4.38
C PRO A 111 -15.04 17.63 -4.29
N GLU A 112 -15.64 16.83 -5.17
CA GLU A 112 -17.08 16.59 -5.18
C GLU A 112 -17.54 15.55 -4.14
N LEU A 113 -16.61 14.81 -3.52
CA LEU A 113 -16.95 13.81 -2.50
C LEU A 113 -17.09 14.48 -1.13
N ASP A 114 -18.21 14.23 -0.45
CA ASP A 114 -18.47 14.73 0.91
C ASP A 114 -17.72 13.87 1.95
N ILE A 115 -16.40 14.01 2.02
CA ILE A 115 -15.58 13.30 3.02
C ILE A 115 -15.75 13.98 4.39
N VAL A 116 -16.53 13.37 5.28
CA VAL A 116 -16.85 13.91 6.60
C VAL A 116 -15.87 13.49 7.70
N GLY A 117 -15.00 12.51 7.42
CA GLY A 117 -13.98 12.08 8.35
C GLY A 117 -13.07 10.97 7.83
N ALA A 118 -11.85 10.91 8.36
CA ALA A 118 -10.88 9.85 8.09
C ALA A 118 -10.22 9.37 9.38
N VAL A 119 -10.25 8.06 9.63
CA VAL A 119 -9.62 7.41 10.79
C VAL A 119 -8.39 6.64 10.34
N LEU A 120 -7.22 7.09 10.78
CA LEU A 120 -5.93 6.55 10.36
C LEU A 120 -5.23 5.84 11.52
N GLY A 121 -5.23 4.51 11.50
CA GLY A 121 -4.52 3.71 12.48
C GLY A 121 -3.07 3.44 12.06
N SER A 122 -2.10 3.94 12.84
CA SER A 122 -0.66 3.73 12.59
C SER A 122 -0.19 4.08 11.15
N PRO A 123 -0.44 5.29 10.63
CA PRO A 123 0.05 5.69 9.32
C PRO A 123 1.59 5.68 9.30
N VAL A 124 2.19 5.04 8.30
CA VAL A 124 3.64 5.02 8.10
C VAL A 124 4.07 6.33 7.44
N GLY A 125 4.28 7.37 8.24
CA GLY A 125 4.68 8.70 7.74
C GLY A 125 6.12 8.79 7.23
N ASP A 126 7.02 7.93 7.71
CA ASP A 126 8.42 7.86 7.29
C ASP A 126 8.81 6.40 7.01
N LEU A 127 8.85 6.06 5.72
CA LEU A 127 9.24 4.73 5.25
C LEU A 127 10.70 4.41 5.61
N ALA A 128 11.62 5.39 5.56
CA ALA A 128 13.03 5.17 5.86
C ALA A 128 13.26 4.90 7.36
N HIS A 129 12.59 5.64 8.25
CA HIS A 129 12.59 5.35 9.68
C HIS A 129 11.97 3.98 9.99
N THR A 130 10.86 3.64 9.32
CA THR A 130 10.18 2.35 9.50
C THR A 130 11.04 1.19 9.03
N PHE A 131 11.71 1.32 7.88
CA PHE A 131 12.66 0.32 7.40
C PHE A 131 13.80 0.09 8.38
N ARG A 132 14.40 1.16 8.92
CA ARG A 132 15.47 1.05 9.94
C ARG A 132 15.00 0.34 11.19
N ARG A 133 13.82 0.70 11.71
CA ARG A 133 13.27 0.15 12.96
C ARG A 133 12.90 -1.33 12.86
N LEU A 134 12.44 -1.78 11.69
CA LEU A 134 11.97 -3.16 11.50
C LEU A 134 13.08 -4.12 10.99
N ASN A 135 14.21 -3.59 10.51
CA ASN A 135 15.31 -4.40 10.00
C ASN A 135 15.91 -5.31 11.11
N GLY A 136 16.14 -6.58 10.80
CA GLY A 136 16.65 -7.57 11.78
C GLY A 136 15.63 -8.05 12.81
N GLY A 137 14.42 -7.47 12.86
CA GLY A 137 13.35 -7.86 13.77
C GLY A 137 12.38 -8.90 13.21
N LEU A 138 11.36 -9.26 13.99
CA LEU A 138 10.29 -10.19 13.58
C LEU A 138 9.47 -9.67 12.38
N LEU A 139 9.45 -8.36 12.17
CA LEU A 139 8.66 -7.70 11.13
C LEU A 139 9.51 -7.25 9.93
N ALA A 140 10.76 -7.72 9.79
CA ALA A 140 11.66 -7.37 8.69
C ALA A 140 11.09 -7.73 7.29
N GLY A 141 10.06 -8.56 7.22
CA GLY A 141 9.34 -8.87 5.98
C GLY A 141 8.49 -7.73 5.44
N LEU A 142 7.98 -6.83 6.30
CA LEU A 142 7.19 -5.68 5.85
C LEU A 142 8.08 -4.70 5.04
N PRO A 143 9.28 -4.31 5.53
CA PRO A 143 10.24 -3.55 4.74
C PRO A 143 10.51 -4.13 3.35
N ALA A 144 10.81 -5.42 3.31
CA ALA A 144 11.25 -6.09 2.10
C ALA A 144 10.12 -6.20 1.05
N LEU A 145 8.88 -6.37 1.50
CA LEU A 145 7.69 -6.34 0.64
C LEU A 145 7.47 -4.95 0.01
N VAL A 146 7.60 -3.86 0.78
CA VAL A 146 7.47 -2.50 0.22
C VAL A 146 8.56 -2.24 -0.82
N ILE A 147 9.81 -2.64 -0.54
CA ILE A 147 10.92 -2.49 -1.50
C ILE A 147 10.65 -3.26 -2.79
N ALA A 148 10.18 -4.51 -2.68
CA ALA A 148 9.82 -5.32 -3.85
C ALA A 148 8.69 -4.68 -4.68
N ALA A 149 7.63 -4.20 -4.02
CA ALA A 149 6.52 -3.53 -4.68
C ALA A 149 6.96 -2.23 -5.37
N LEU A 150 7.69 -1.36 -4.66
CA LEU A 150 8.15 -0.07 -5.22
C LEU A 150 9.17 -0.24 -6.35
N ALA A 151 10.04 -1.25 -6.29
CA ALA A 151 10.97 -1.55 -7.38
C ALA A 151 10.22 -1.79 -8.70
N HIS A 152 9.09 -2.50 -8.65
CA HIS A 152 8.31 -2.75 -9.86
C HIS A 152 7.70 -1.48 -10.47
N VAL A 153 7.38 -0.49 -9.62
CA VAL A 153 6.69 0.75 -10.01
C VAL A 153 7.66 1.85 -10.45
N TYR A 154 8.84 1.90 -9.86
CA TYR A 154 9.82 2.96 -10.09
C TYR A 154 11.10 2.40 -10.72
N PRO A 155 11.30 2.51 -12.05
CA PRO A 155 12.46 1.97 -12.76
C PRO A 155 13.80 2.49 -12.24
N ASP A 156 13.83 3.72 -11.72
CA ASP A 156 15.03 4.29 -11.12
C ASP A 156 15.36 3.64 -9.77
N LEU A 157 14.33 3.31 -8.97
CA LEU A 157 14.49 2.57 -7.73
C LEU A 157 14.90 1.12 -8.01
N ASP A 158 14.29 0.46 -8.99
CA ASP A 158 14.69 -0.88 -9.45
C ASP A 158 16.17 -0.90 -9.85
N ARG A 159 16.65 0.14 -10.56
CA ARG A 159 18.05 0.25 -10.96
C ARG A 159 18.97 0.38 -9.75
N VAL A 160 18.60 1.18 -8.75
CA VAL A 160 19.36 1.34 -7.49
C VAL A 160 19.37 0.02 -6.72
N ILE A 161 18.22 -0.62 -6.55
CA ILE A 161 18.10 -1.90 -5.84
C ILE A 161 18.93 -2.97 -6.55
N LYS A 162 18.79 -3.14 -7.88
CA LYS A 162 19.56 -4.14 -8.65
C LYS A 162 21.05 -3.90 -8.59
N LYS A 163 21.49 -2.63 -8.58
CA LYS A 163 22.91 -2.29 -8.43
C LYS A 163 23.45 -2.72 -7.08
N HIS A 164 22.66 -2.57 -6.02
CA HIS A 164 23.09 -2.76 -4.64
C HIS A 164 22.66 -4.08 -4.00
N THR A 165 21.93 -4.95 -4.72
CA THR A 165 21.53 -6.27 -4.22
C THR A 165 22.42 -7.37 -4.80
N ASN A 166 22.84 -8.30 -3.94
CA ASN A 166 23.49 -9.52 -4.38
C ASN A 166 22.47 -10.49 -5.02
N GLU A 167 22.95 -11.59 -5.62
CA GLU A 167 22.09 -12.57 -6.31
C GLU A 167 21.06 -13.22 -5.37
N ALA A 168 21.43 -13.47 -4.11
CA ALA A 168 20.53 -13.95 -3.09
C ALA A 168 19.42 -12.94 -2.77
N GLY A 169 19.76 -11.65 -2.69
CA GLY A 169 18.81 -10.54 -2.50
C GLY A 169 17.85 -10.39 -3.67
N ARG A 170 18.34 -10.47 -4.91
CA ARG A 170 17.50 -10.46 -6.12
C ARG A 170 16.52 -11.63 -6.15
N THR A 171 16.96 -12.81 -5.71
CA THR A 171 16.10 -13.99 -5.61
C THR A 171 15.05 -13.83 -4.51
N LEU A 172 15.45 -13.27 -3.37
CA LEU A 172 14.54 -12.98 -2.27
C LEU A 172 13.44 -11.97 -2.68
N LEU A 173 13.79 -10.88 -3.37
CA LEU A 173 12.82 -9.89 -3.83
C LEU A 173 11.77 -10.51 -4.76
N ARG A 174 12.19 -11.35 -5.72
CA ARG A 174 11.26 -12.09 -6.58
C ARG A 174 10.36 -13.04 -5.80
N GLN A 175 10.89 -13.71 -4.78
CA GLN A 175 10.09 -14.59 -3.92
C GLN A 175 9.07 -13.79 -3.10
N LEU A 176 9.45 -12.61 -2.60
CA LEU A 176 8.57 -11.76 -1.80
C LEU A 176 7.38 -11.22 -2.62
N GLU A 177 7.55 -10.95 -3.91
CA GLU A 177 6.46 -10.58 -4.83
C GLU A 177 5.35 -11.64 -4.89
N GLU A 178 5.69 -12.91 -4.64
CA GLU A 178 4.76 -14.03 -4.73
C GLU A 178 4.22 -14.48 -3.35
N MET A 179 4.67 -13.84 -2.26
CA MET A 179 4.33 -14.23 -0.89
C MET A 179 3.15 -13.44 -0.32
N THR A 180 2.44 -14.07 0.61
CA THR A 180 1.44 -13.38 1.45
C THR A 180 2.12 -12.48 2.47
N THR A 181 1.42 -11.48 3.01
CA THR A 181 1.98 -10.59 4.06
C THR A 181 2.49 -11.41 5.26
N VAL A 182 1.69 -12.37 5.73
CA VAL A 182 2.08 -13.28 6.82
C VAL A 182 3.24 -14.19 6.40
N GLY A 183 3.22 -14.70 5.17
CA GLY A 183 4.30 -15.51 4.62
C GLY A 183 5.63 -14.77 4.57
N ALA A 184 5.63 -13.51 4.13
CA ALA A 184 6.80 -12.65 4.10
C ALA A 184 7.34 -12.35 5.49
N VAL A 185 6.46 -12.06 6.47
CA VAL A 185 6.85 -11.87 7.87
C VAL A 185 7.54 -13.12 8.42
N ILE A 186 6.95 -14.30 8.25
CA ILE A 186 7.55 -15.57 8.69
C ILE A 186 8.89 -15.82 8.00
N ARG A 187 8.96 -15.60 6.68
CA ARG A 187 10.16 -15.83 5.86
C ARG A 187 11.35 -14.95 6.26
N MET A 188 11.05 -13.73 6.69
CA MET A 188 12.02 -12.68 7.00
C MET A 188 12.23 -12.45 8.49
N ALA A 189 11.53 -13.18 9.37
CA ALA A 189 11.67 -13.05 10.81
C ALA A 189 13.14 -13.22 11.24
N GLY A 190 13.70 -12.21 11.91
CA GLY A 190 15.08 -12.21 12.40
C GLY A 190 16.16 -12.01 11.32
N LYS A 191 15.77 -11.78 10.06
CA LYS A 191 16.73 -11.53 8.98
C LYS A 191 17.10 -10.07 8.88
N ASN A 192 18.38 -9.81 8.68
CA ASN A 192 18.89 -8.48 8.39
C ASN A 192 18.99 -8.28 6.87
N VAL A 193 18.32 -7.26 6.36
CA VAL A 193 18.34 -6.89 4.93
C VAL A 193 19.75 -6.55 4.44
N ASN A 194 20.65 -6.07 5.30
CA ASN A 194 22.04 -5.79 4.95
C ASN A 194 22.80 -7.02 4.44
N GLN A 195 22.35 -8.24 4.76
CA GLN A 195 22.93 -9.48 4.22
C GLN A 195 22.66 -9.67 2.72
N TYR A 196 21.68 -8.95 2.18
CA TYR A 196 21.27 -8.99 0.79
C TYR A 196 21.77 -7.78 -0.02
N LEU A 197 22.47 -6.86 0.64
CA LEU A 197 22.97 -5.63 0.06
C LEU A 197 24.51 -5.63 0.01
N ASP A 198 25.08 -4.97 -0.99
CA ASP A 198 26.52 -4.76 -1.11
C ASP A 198 27.04 -3.64 -0.18
N ARG A 199 26.13 -2.85 0.38
CA ARG A 199 26.36 -1.71 1.29
C ARG A 199 25.26 -1.63 2.35
N PRO A 200 25.49 -0.96 3.50
CA PRO A 200 24.46 -0.76 4.51
C PRO A 200 23.21 -0.08 3.94
N LEU A 201 22.03 -0.53 4.37
CA LEU A 201 20.74 0.04 3.96
C LEU A 201 20.68 1.55 4.17
N GLU A 202 21.27 2.05 5.25
CA GLU A 202 21.34 3.46 5.61
C GLU A 202 22.03 4.29 4.51
N GLU A 203 23.17 3.80 4.02
CA GLU A 203 23.92 4.48 2.96
C GLU A 203 23.14 4.49 1.63
N ILE A 204 22.34 3.45 1.38
CA ILE A 204 21.49 3.36 0.18
C ILE A 204 20.28 4.28 0.29
N LEU A 205 19.66 4.41 1.46
CA LEU A 205 18.49 5.26 1.69
C LEU A 205 18.82 6.76 1.61
N GLU A 206 20.04 7.15 1.98
CA GLU A 206 20.53 8.54 1.93
C GLU A 206 20.98 9.00 0.52
N MET A 207 21.03 8.10 -0.47
CA MET A 207 21.46 8.47 -1.82
C MET A 207 20.50 9.48 -2.47
N PRO A 208 20.99 10.41 -3.33
CA PRO A 208 20.14 11.43 -3.96
C PRO A 208 18.96 10.85 -4.78
N LYS A 209 19.09 9.61 -5.27
CA LYS A 209 18.05 8.92 -6.05
C LYS A 209 17.06 8.12 -5.19
N SER A 210 17.36 7.87 -3.92
CA SER A 210 16.48 7.26 -2.92
C SER A 210 15.80 8.29 -2.01
N ASN A 211 16.36 9.51 -1.92
CA ASN A 211 15.80 10.60 -1.12
C ASN A 211 14.43 11.09 -1.62
N THR A 212 14.03 10.76 -2.85
CA THR A 212 12.66 10.96 -3.34
C THR A 212 11.61 10.24 -2.48
N PHE A 213 12.02 9.25 -1.68
CA PHE A 213 11.14 8.33 -0.95
C PHE A 213 11.12 8.56 0.57
N SER A 214 12.00 9.42 1.11
CA SER A 214 12.30 9.53 2.55
C SER A 214 11.41 10.48 3.35
N THR A 215 10.61 11.33 2.71
CA THR A 215 9.87 12.39 3.41
C THR A 215 8.60 12.74 2.65
N THR A 216 7.45 12.87 3.32
CA THR A 216 6.17 13.33 2.74
C THR A 216 6.33 14.61 1.91
N SER A 217 7.27 15.48 2.29
CA SER A 217 7.62 16.70 1.57
C SER A 217 8.23 16.51 0.17
N ASN A 218 8.91 15.39 -0.10
CA ASN A 218 9.53 15.12 -1.41
C ASN A 218 8.54 14.55 -2.42
N TRP A 219 7.35 14.17 -1.96
CA TRP A 219 6.29 13.65 -2.79
C TRP A 219 5.44 14.76 -3.41
N ALA A 220 5.41 15.97 -2.79
CA ALA A 220 4.58 17.09 -3.22
C ALA A 220 4.64 17.26 -4.75
N PRO A 221 3.49 17.36 -5.44
CA PRO A 221 3.51 17.62 -6.87
C PRO A 221 4.33 18.88 -7.10
N ARG A 222 5.32 18.80 -7.98
CA ARG A 222 5.96 20.00 -8.52
C ARG A 222 4.88 20.76 -9.29
N CYS A 223 4.09 21.56 -8.58
CA CYS A 223 3.22 22.57 -9.16
C CYS A 223 4.13 23.52 -9.94
N ARG A 224 4.35 23.21 -11.22
CA ARG A 224 4.76 24.21 -12.19
C ARG A 224 3.61 25.19 -12.26
N HIS A 225 3.65 26.23 -11.45
CA HIS A 225 3.02 27.49 -11.81
C HIS A 225 3.64 27.97 -13.12
N ARG A 226 3.05 27.55 -14.25
CA ARG A 226 3.03 28.39 -15.44
C ARG A 226 1.80 29.28 -15.31
N ARG A 227 2.01 30.44 -14.69
CA ARG A 227 1.23 31.61 -15.05
C ARG A 227 1.74 32.05 -16.42
N SER A 228 0.84 32.04 -17.40
CA SER A 228 0.88 32.90 -18.58
C SER A 228 -0.56 33.18 -18.94
#